data_AF-A0AAF0PZU5-F1
#
_entry.id   AF-A0AAF0PZU5-F1
#
_cell.length_a   1.000
_cell.length_b   1.000
_cell.length_c   1.000
_cell.angle_alpha   90.00
_cell.angle_beta   90.00
_cell.angle_gamma   90.00
#
_symmetry.space_group_name_H-M   'P 1'
#
loop_
_entity.id
_entity.type
_entity.pdbx_description
1 polymer ?
#
loop_
_entity_poly.entity_id
_entity_poly.type
_entity_poly.pdbx_seq_one_letter_code
_entity_poly.pdbx_strand_id
1 'polypeptide(L)'
;MIWRHYLYCVHVDVFTNHKILQYVFIQKYLNLCQRRWLEFLKNYDMNVLYHPSNANVVAGALSRIFMGSVAHVKEERKELPKDIHRIAHLGVCLMNISGDDVIV
;
A
#
# COMPACT_ATOMS: atom_id res chain seq x y z
N MET A 1 13.30 -6.69 -4.87
CA MET A 1 12.34 -6.33 -3.81
C MET A 1 12.56 -4.88 -3.43
N ILE A 2 11.76 -3.97 -4.01
CA ILE A 2 11.94 -2.51 -3.86
C ILE A 2 11.59 -1.99 -2.46
N TRP A 3 10.84 -2.75 -1.67
CA TRP A 3 10.35 -2.32 -0.36
C TRP A 3 11.15 -2.89 0.82
N ARG A 4 12.11 -3.79 0.58
CA ARG A 4 12.78 -4.55 1.66
C ARG A 4 13.47 -3.67 2.69
N HIS A 5 14.10 -2.58 2.24
CA HIS A 5 14.80 -1.65 3.13
C HIS A 5 13.87 -0.72 3.89
N TYR A 6 12.62 -0.54 3.45
CA TYR A 6 11.61 0.24 4.19
C TYR A 6 10.86 -0.59 5.24
N LEU A 7 10.82 -1.91 5.06
CA LEU A 7 10.05 -2.84 5.92
C LEU A 7 10.89 -3.49 7.03
N TYR A 8 12.21 -3.26 7.04
CA TYR A 8 13.09 -3.89 8.02
C TYR A 8 13.04 -3.12 9.35
N CYS A 9 12.86 -3.84 10.47
CA CYS A 9 12.77 -3.28 11.83
C CYS A 9 11.61 -2.29 12.07
N VAL A 10 10.60 -2.24 11.20
CA VAL A 10 9.43 -1.37 11.35
C VAL A 10 8.18 -2.21 11.36
N HIS A 11 7.28 -1.93 12.30
CA HIS A 11 5.94 -2.50 12.32
C HIS A 11 5.09 -1.83 11.24
N VAL A 12 4.46 -2.63 10.36
CA VAL A 12 3.67 -2.11 9.24
C VAL A 12 2.30 -2.75 9.18
N ASP A 13 1.26 -1.91 9.10
CA ASP A 13 -0.10 -2.34 8.80
C ASP A 13 -0.36 -2.32 7.29
N VAL A 14 -0.61 -3.49 6.72
CA VAL A 14 -0.91 -3.69 5.30
C VAL A 14 -2.41 -3.76 5.10
N PHE A 15 -2.97 -2.75 4.43
CA PHE A 15 -4.40 -2.70 4.12
C PHE A 15 -4.71 -3.39 2.79
N THR A 16 -5.70 -4.28 2.79
CA THR A 16 -6.15 -5.01 1.59
C THR A 16 -7.66 -4.93 1.43
N ASN A 17 -8.11 -4.79 0.18
CA ASN A 17 -9.52 -4.91 -0.17
C ASN A 17 -9.99 -6.36 -0.33
N HIS A 18 -9.10 -7.34 -0.10
CA HIS A 18 -9.40 -8.74 -0.24
C HIS A 18 -9.66 -9.39 1.13
N LYS A 19 -10.94 -9.61 1.46
CA LYS A 19 -11.36 -10.10 2.78
C LYS A 19 -10.71 -11.43 3.19
N ILE A 20 -10.45 -12.33 2.24
CA ILE A 20 -9.82 -13.62 2.54
C ILE A 20 -8.35 -13.43 2.95
N LEU A 21 -7.67 -12.41 2.42
CA LEU A 21 -6.25 -12.19 2.69
C LEU A 21 -5.99 -11.69 4.12
N GLN A 22 -7.00 -11.08 4.76
CA GLN A 22 -6.96 -10.75 6.19
C GLN A 22 -6.65 -11.97 7.07
N TYR A 23 -7.10 -13.16 6.66
CA TYR A 23 -6.95 -14.38 7.44
C TYR A 23 -5.70 -15.19 7.07
N VAL A 24 -4.79 -14.63 6.26
CA VAL A 24 -3.62 -15.37 5.75
C VAL A 24 -2.71 -15.91 6.87
N PHE A 25 -2.65 -15.24 8.03
CA PHE A 25 -1.86 -15.70 9.18
C PHE A 25 -2.57 -16.74 10.05
N ILE A 26 -3.91 -16.82 9.98
CA ILE A 26 -4.74 -17.63 10.88
C ILE A 26 -5.25 -18.90 10.17
N GLN A 27 -5.36 -18.86 8.85
CA GLN A 27 -5.95 -19.95 8.05
C GLN A 27 -5.08 -21.22 8.07
N LYS A 28 -5.66 -22.34 8.54
CA LYS A 28 -4.98 -23.66 8.60
C LYS A 28 -4.68 -24.27 7.22
N TYR A 29 -5.52 -24.00 6.23
CA TYR A 29 -5.42 -24.62 4.91
C TYR A 29 -5.06 -23.58 3.85
N LEU A 30 -3.77 -23.49 3.55
CA LEU A 30 -3.24 -22.62 2.50
C LEU A 30 -2.70 -23.46 1.33
N ASN A 31 -2.87 -22.94 0.12
CA ASN A 31 -2.24 -23.53 -1.06
C ASN A 31 -0.70 -23.39 -0.97
N LEU A 32 0.05 -24.18 -1.76
CA LEU A 32 1.51 -24.21 -1.65
C LEU A 32 2.16 -22.83 -1.90
N CYS A 33 1.59 -22.05 -2.82
CA CYS A 33 2.06 -20.70 -3.11
C CYS A 33 1.86 -19.78 -1.91
N GLN A 34 0.68 -19.78 -1.30
CA GLN A 34 0.34 -19.00 -0.12
C GLN A 34 1.22 -19.36 1.07
N ARG A 35 1.59 -20.64 1.24
CA ARG A 35 2.56 -21.04 2.28
C ARG A 35 3.93 -20.43 2.06
N ARG A 36 4.47 -20.48 0.83
CA ARG A 36 5.75 -19.84 0.49
C ARG A 36 5.71 -18.33 0.71
N TRP A 37 4.60 -17.69 0.35
CA TRP A 37 4.38 -16.27 0.63
C TRP A 37 4.31 -15.99 2.14
N LEU A 38 3.61 -16.84 2.90
CA LEU A 38 3.48 -16.68 4.35
C LEU A 38 4.83 -16.87 5.06
N GLU A 39 5.65 -17.84 4.65
CA GLU A 39 7.01 -18.02 5.14
C GLU A 39 7.87 -16.77 4.90
N PHE A 40 7.70 -16.12 3.76
CA PHE A 40 8.38 -14.86 3.47
C PHE A 40 7.87 -13.71 4.36
N LEU A 41 6.55 -13.58 4.49
CA LEU A 41 5.91 -12.49 5.25
C LEU A 41 6.17 -12.59 6.76
N LYS A 42 6.32 -13.81 7.31
CA LYS A 42 6.66 -14.05 8.72
C LYS A 42 7.99 -13.43 9.17
N ASN A 43 8.88 -13.10 8.24
CA ASN A 43 10.16 -12.47 8.57
C ASN A 43 10.04 -10.96 8.85
N TYR A 44 8.87 -10.37 8.63
CA TYR A 44 8.60 -8.96 8.89
C TYR A 44 7.55 -8.83 9.97
N ASP A 45 7.66 -7.76 10.75
CA ASP A 45 6.66 -7.39 11.74
C ASP A 45 5.54 -6.62 11.04
N MET A 46 4.48 -7.33 10.62
CA MET A 46 3.38 -6.72 9.88
C MET A 46 2.02 -7.35 10.19
N ASN A 47 0.97 -6.54 10.12
CA ASN A 47 -0.42 -7.02 10.15
C ASN A 47 -1.09 -6.85 8.79
N VAL A 48 -2.00 -7.75 8.45
CA VAL A 48 -2.84 -7.60 7.25
C VAL A 48 -4.27 -7.29 7.67
N LEU A 49 -4.73 -6.09 7.34
CA LEU A 49 -6.03 -5.56 7.74
C LEU A 49 -6.95 -5.43 6.53
N TYR A 50 -8.20 -5.83 6.69
CA TYR A 50 -9.21 -5.60 5.67
C TYR A 50 -9.63 -4.13 5.65
N HIS A 51 -9.63 -3.55 4.46
CA HIS A 51 -10.13 -2.21 4.22
C HIS A 51 -11.14 -2.25 3.07
N PRO A 52 -12.36 -1.72 3.24
CA PRO A 52 -13.38 -1.82 2.20
C PRO A 52 -12.94 -1.11 0.91
N SER A 53 -13.42 -1.62 -0.23
CA SER A 53 -12.93 -1.25 -1.56
C SER A 53 -13.10 0.24 -1.89
N ASN A 54 -14.09 0.89 -1.28
CA ASN A 54 -14.37 2.32 -1.37
C ASN A 54 -13.25 3.21 -0.81
N ALA A 55 -12.42 2.66 0.07
CA ALA A 55 -11.34 3.40 0.71
C ALA A 55 -9.95 2.94 0.22
N ASN A 56 -9.91 1.97 -0.69
CA ASN A 56 -8.70 1.54 -1.42
C ASN A 56 -8.58 2.21 -2.81
N VAL A 57 -9.01 3.47 -2.93
CA VAL A 57 -9.12 4.18 -4.21
C VAL A 57 -7.76 4.39 -4.87
N VAL A 58 -6.74 4.74 -4.08
CA VAL A 58 -5.39 5.01 -4.57
C VAL A 58 -4.75 3.75 -5.14
N ALA A 59 -4.72 2.65 -4.38
CA ALA A 59 -4.16 1.39 -4.87
C ALA A 59 -4.98 0.84 -6.05
N GLY A 60 -6.30 0.98 -6.03
CA GLY A 60 -7.16 0.62 -7.16
C GLY A 60 -6.88 1.45 -8.42
N ALA A 61 -6.65 2.76 -8.29
CA ALA A 61 -6.28 3.63 -9.40
C ALA A 61 -4.91 3.26 -9.97
N LEU A 62 -3.91 3.04 -9.11
CA LEU A 62 -2.57 2.60 -9.51
C LEU A 62 -2.60 1.23 -10.20
N SER A 63 -3.34 0.28 -9.64
CA SER A 63 -3.50 -1.05 -10.23
C SER A 63 -4.15 -0.98 -11.61
N ARG A 64 -5.17 -0.14 -11.80
CA ARG A 64 -5.79 0.07 -13.12
C ARG A 64 -4.88 0.75 -14.12
N ILE A 65 -4.00 1.66 -13.68
CA ILE A 65 -2.98 2.27 -14.54
C ILE A 65 -1.95 1.23 -14.99
N PHE A 66 -1.60 0.28 -14.12
CA PHE A 66 -0.63 -0.78 -14.42
C PHE A 66 -1.22 -1.98 -15.19
N MET A 67 -2.50 -2.30 -14.97
CA MET A 67 -3.20 -3.42 -15.62
C MET A 67 -3.95 -3.01 -16.90
N GLY A 68 -4.39 -1.75 -16.98
CA GLY A 68 -5.04 -1.16 -18.13
C GLY A 68 -3.98 -0.62 -19.08
N SER A 69 -3.84 -1.30 -20.21
CA SER A 69 -3.04 -0.90 -21.35
C SER A 69 -2.97 0.63 -21.54
N VAL A 70 -1.74 1.12 -21.71
CA VAL A 70 -1.43 2.41 -22.36
C VAL A 70 -1.85 2.33 -23.83
N ALA A 71 -3.14 2.11 -24.11
CA ALA A 71 -3.66 2.03 -25.47
C ALA A 71 -4.74 3.06 -25.75
N HIS A 72 -5.22 3.82 -24.75
CA HIS A 72 -6.30 4.80 -25.02
C HIS A 72 -6.29 6.09 -24.21
N VAL A 73 -5.20 6.44 -23.53
CA VAL A 73 -5.02 7.81 -23.03
C VAL A 73 -4.15 8.54 -24.04
N LYS A 74 -4.82 9.30 -24.92
CA LYS A 74 -4.22 10.36 -25.74
C LYS A 74 -3.11 11.07 -24.95
N GLU A 75 -1.91 11.11 -25.55
CA GLU A 75 -0.82 12.11 -25.56
C GLU A 75 -0.71 13.26 -24.51
N GLU A 76 -1.57 13.42 -23.50
CA GLU A 76 -1.59 14.60 -22.62
C GLU A 76 -1.03 14.38 -21.20
N ARG A 77 -0.57 13.18 -20.84
CA ARG A 77 -0.11 12.89 -19.46
C ARG A 77 1.41 12.95 -19.25
N LYS A 78 2.09 13.94 -19.82
CA LYS A 78 3.50 14.26 -19.44
C LYS A 78 3.63 14.91 -18.05
N GLU A 79 2.52 15.31 -17.42
CA GLU A 79 2.52 16.00 -16.11
C GLU A 79 2.44 15.05 -14.90
N LEU A 80 2.08 13.77 -15.09
CA LEU A 80 1.83 12.82 -13.99
C LEU A 80 3.02 12.61 -13.01
N PRO A 81 4.30 12.63 -13.43
CA PRO A 81 5.42 12.50 -12.49
C PRO A 81 5.54 13.69 -11.52
N LYS A 82 5.18 14.90 -11.97
CA LYS A 82 5.24 16.12 -11.15
C LYS A 82 4.15 16.09 -10.07
N ASP A 83 2.98 15.57 -10.41
CA ASP A 83 1.86 15.46 -9.47
C ASP A 83 2.12 14.45 -8.36
N ILE A 84 2.80 13.34 -8.66
CA ILE A 84 3.21 12.36 -7.64
C ILE A 84 4.18 13.01 -6.64
N HIS A 85 5.15 13.79 -7.12
CA HIS A 85 6.08 14.54 -6.27
C HIS A 85 5.37 15.60 -5.42
N ARG A 86 4.37 16.28 -5.99
CA ARG A 86 3.56 17.29 -5.31
C ARG A 86 2.64 16.68 -4.24
N ILE A 87 2.05 15.51 -4.51
CA ILE A 87 1.23 14.77 -3.53
C ILE A 87 2.11 14.22 -2.41
N ALA A 88 3.29 13.69 -2.72
CA ALA A 88 4.24 13.26 -1.70
C ALA A 88 4.67 14.43 -0.80
N HIS A 89 4.96 15.60 -1.38
CA HIS A 89 5.27 16.81 -0.64
C HIS A 89 4.08 17.32 0.22
N LEU A 90 2.85 17.29 -0.32
CA LEU A 90 1.64 17.68 0.41
C LEU A 90 1.29 16.70 1.54
N GLY A 91 1.49 15.39 1.33
CA GLY A 91 1.30 14.37 2.35
C GLY A 91 2.29 14.47 3.50
N VAL A 92 3.54 14.85 3.21
CA VAL A 92 4.56 15.19 4.21
C VAL A 92 4.19 16.46 4.97
N CYS A 93 3.64 17.48 4.31
CA CYS A 93 3.14 18.68 5.00
C CYS A 93 1.92 18.42 5.89
N LEU A 94 1.01 17.52 5.49
CA LEU A 94 -0.18 17.18 6.31
C LEU A 94 0.20 16.45 7.61
N MET A 95 1.27 15.65 7.59
CA MET A 95 1.80 15.01 8.80
C MET A 95 2.58 15.97 9.72
N ASN A 96 3.10 17.08 9.19
CA ASN A 96 3.88 18.05 9.97
C ASN A 96 3.06 19.22 10.57
N ILE A 97 1.73 19.27 10.36
CA ILE A 97 0.88 20.35 10.91
C ILE A 97 0.08 19.86 12.14
N SER A 98 0.13 18.57 12.49
CA SER A 98 -0.65 18.01 13.62
C SER A 98 0.15 17.74 14.89
N GLY A 99 1.44 18.08 14.94
CA GLY A 99 2.24 17.89 16.14
C GLY A 99 3.38 18.89 16.16
N ASP A 100 3.13 20.03 16.80
CA ASP A 100 3.96 20.51 17.91
C ASP A 100 3.30 21.74 18.58
N ASP A 101 3.17 21.63 19.90
CA ASP A 101 2.85 22.64 20.93
C ASP A 101 1.39 23.13 21.04
N VAL A 102 0.70 23.12 22.20
CA VAL A 102 1.16 23.55 23.54
C VAL A 102 0.39 22.82 24.66
N ILE A 103 1.13 22.46 25.71
CA ILE A 103 0.68 22.11 27.05
C ILE A 103 0.21 23.39 27.78
N VAL A 104 -0.93 23.29 28.49
CA VAL A 104 -1.63 24.23 29.42
C VAL A 104 -3.00 24.67 28.91
#